data_AF-A0AAV5EGC9-F1
#
_entry.id   AF-A0AAV5EGC9-F1
#
_cell.length_a   1.000
_cell.length_b   1.000
_cell.length_c   1.000
_cell.angle_alpha   90.00
_cell.angle_beta   90.00
_cell.angle_gamma   90.00
#
_symmetry.space_group_name_H-M   'P 1'
#
loop_
_entity.id
_entity.type
_entity.pdbx_description
1 polymer ?
#
loop_
_entity_poly.entity_id
_entity_poly.type
_entity_poly.pdbx_seq_one_letter_code
_entity_poly.pdbx_strand_id
1 'polypeptide(L)'
;MASPPPALEILVREPDGFTVWSGPPYPPGSSPPQRLAKTACSAASFSANGARLLATVASASATVYDCRTLAVVRVFELPGLLGATLSPTGTYLQTFQKSSSPQEKNVTVWHVDTATALYQHYQKSMSKATWFVLRALLILIILCCFNLDVLIRP
;
A
#
# COMPACT_ATOMS: atom_id res chain seq x y z
N MET A 1 20.04 -16.01 26.61
CA MET A 1 18.73 -16.58 26.24
C MET A 1 18.32 -15.99 24.90
N ALA A 2 18.15 -16.81 23.86
CA ALA A 2 17.69 -16.33 22.55
C ALA A 2 16.20 -15.97 22.63
N SER A 3 15.81 -14.84 22.06
CA SER A 3 14.39 -14.48 21.91
C SER A 3 13.67 -15.52 21.05
N PRO A 4 12.41 -15.87 21.35
CA PRO A 4 11.65 -16.74 20.46
C PRO A 4 11.56 -16.13 19.05
N PRO A 5 11.54 -16.96 18.00
CA PRO A 5 11.39 -16.47 16.64
C PRO A 5 10.09 -15.66 16.51
N PRO A 6 10.08 -14.60 15.69
CA PRO A 6 8.89 -13.78 15.50
C PRO A 6 7.72 -14.64 14.98
N ALA A 7 6.52 -14.35 15.47
CA ALA A 7 5.30 -15.03 15.02
C ALA A 7 5.10 -14.79 13.52
N LEU A 8 4.90 -15.87 12.78
CA LEU A 8 4.57 -15.82 11.35
C LEU A 8 3.09 -15.46 11.20
N GLU A 9 2.76 -14.59 10.27
CA GLU A 9 1.39 -14.22 9.90
C GLU A 9 1.19 -14.49 8.41
N ILE A 10 0.04 -15.05 8.04
CA ILE A 10 -0.27 -15.47 6.66
C ILE A 10 -1.47 -14.66 6.17
N LEU A 11 -1.28 -13.91 5.09
CA LEU A 11 -2.38 -13.24 4.40
C LEU A 11 -2.97 -14.16 3.33
N VAL A 12 -4.25 -14.45 3.46
CA VAL A 12 -5.00 -15.29 2.52
C VAL A 12 -5.91 -14.38 1.69
N ARG A 13 -5.71 -14.37 0.36
CA ARG A 13 -6.54 -13.61 -0.58
C ARG A 13 -7.69 -14.47 -1.09
N GLU A 14 -8.89 -13.94 -0.94
CA GLU A 14 -10.13 -14.46 -1.51
C GLU A 14 -10.65 -13.47 -2.58
N PRO A 15 -11.58 -13.89 -3.47
CA PRO A 15 -12.11 -13.02 -4.52
C PRO A 15 -12.75 -11.71 -4.01
N ASP A 16 -13.35 -11.75 -2.83
CA ASP A 16 -14.10 -10.66 -2.20
C ASP A 16 -13.33 -9.95 -1.08
N GLY A 17 -12.13 -10.40 -0.73
CA GLY A 17 -11.41 -9.82 0.41
C GLY A 17 -10.16 -10.58 0.82
N PHE A 18 -9.64 -10.23 1.98
CA PHE A 18 -8.52 -10.95 2.56
C PHE A 18 -8.79 -11.25 4.03
N THR A 19 -8.13 -12.29 4.51
CA THR A 19 -8.03 -12.64 5.93
C THR A 19 -6.57 -12.74 6.32
N VAL A 20 -6.26 -12.54 7.60
CA VAL A 20 -4.91 -12.76 8.14
C VAL A 20 -5.00 -13.82 9.22
N TRP A 21 -4.17 -14.85 9.09
CA TRP A 21 -4.12 -15.99 10.02
C TRP A 21 -2.77 -16.00 10.74
N SER A 22 -2.77 -16.47 11.98
CA SER A 22 -1.52 -16.88 12.63
C SER A 22 -0.88 -18.02 11.85
N GLY A 23 0.44 -18.03 11.77
CA GLY A 23 1.20 -19.07 11.10
C GLY A 23 1.30 -20.36 11.93
N PRO A 24 1.75 -21.45 11.30
CA PRO A 24 1.96 -22.74 11.97
C PRO A 24 3.04 -22.66 13.07
N PRO A 25 3.06 -23.62 14.01
CA PRO A 25 2.27 -24.86 14.03
C PRO A 25 0.84 -24.69 14.57
N TYR A 26 -0.08 -25.47 14.03
CA TYR A 26 -1.48 -25.54 14.51
C TYR A 26 -1.70 -26.82 15.33
N PRO A 27 -2.50 -26.77 16.41
CA PRO A 27 -2.96 -27.97 17.09
C PRO A 27 -3.63 -28.97 16.12
N PRO A 28 -3.44 -30.29 16.31
CA PRO A 28 -4.11 -31.31 15.49
C PRO A 28 -5.64 -31.11 15.49
N GLY A 29 -6.24 -31.09 14.30
CA GLY A 29 -7.69 -30.91 14.14
C GLY A 29 -8.20 -29.47 14.31
N SER A 30 -7.32 -28.49 14.50
CA SER A 30 -7.71 -27.07 14.57
C SER A 30 -7.51 -26.34 13.24
N SER A 31 -8.36 -25.36 12.96
CA SER A 31 -8.17 -24.40 11.87
C SER A 31 -7.20 -23.29 12.28
N PRO A 32 -6.47 -22.68 11.33
CA PRO A 32 -5.59 -21.55 11.61
C PRO A 32 -6.34 -20.43 12.34
N PRO A 33 -5.83 -19.91 13.48
CA PRO A 33 -6.46 -18.81 14.18
C PRO A 33 -6.51 -17.55 13.31
N GLN A 34 -7.70 -16.97 13.13
CA GLN A 34 -7.86 -15.74 12.37
C GLN A 34 -7.51 -14.53 13.25
N ARG A 35 -6.51 -13.77 12.80
CA ARG A 35 -5.99 -12.56 13.45
C ARG A 35 -6.67 -11.29 12.97
N LEU A 36 -7.08 -11.26 11.70
CA LEU A 36 -7.91 -10.21 11.13
C LEU A 36 -9.11 -10.82 10.42
N ALA A 37 -10.30 -10.38 10.81
CA ALA A 37 -11.57 -10.72 10.18
C ALA A 37 -11.56 -10.39 8.68
N LYS A 38 -12.44 -11.04 7.92
CA LYS A 38 -12.52 -10.84 6.47
C LYS A 38 -12.74 -9.38 6.13
N THR A 39 -11.80 -8.82 5.39
CA THR A 39 -11.82 -7.41 4.98
C THR A 39 -12.01 -7.34 3.48
N ALA A 40 -13.06 -6.66 3.04
CA ALA A 40 -13.36 -6.52 1.62
C ALA A 40 -12.29 -5.68 0.92
N CYS A 41 -11.69 -6.22 -0.14
CA CYS A 41 -10.76 -5.47 -0.99
C CYS A 41 -10.57 -6.12 -2.36
N SER A 42 -10.34 -5.29 -3.38
CA SER A 42 -10.03 -5.73 -4.74
C SER A 42 -8.55 -6.11 -4.91
N ALA A 43 -7.66 -5.54 -4.10
CA ALA A 43 -6.25 -5.90 -4.09
C ALA A 43 -5.61 -5.62 -2.73
N ALA A 44 -4.56 -6.38 -2.40
CA ALA A 44 -3.75 -6.16 -1.22
C ALA A 44 -2.25 -6.34 -1.55
N SER A 45 -1.37 -5.59 -0.90
CA SER A 45 0.08 -5.66 -1.08
C SER A 45 0.83 -5.16 0.14
N PHE A 46 1.97 -5.79 0.45
CA PHE A 46 2.86 -5.35 1.52
C PHE A 46 3.84 -4.27 1.06
N SER A 47 4.32 -3.45 1.98
CA SER A 47 5.58 -2.70 1.79
C SER A 47 6.76 -3.67 1.74
N ALA A 48 7.86 -3.28 1.10
CA ALA A 48 9.02 -4.16 0.93
C ALA A 48 9.67 -4.56 2.26
N ASN A 49 9.65 -3.65 3.26
CA ASN A 49 10.10 -3.94 4.62
C ASN A 49 9.09 -4.74 5.46
N GLY A 50 7.92 -5.10 4.91
CA GLY A 50 6.88 -5.85 5.60
C GLY A 50 6.16 -5.10 6.72
N ALA A 51 6.48 -3.84 6.99
CA ALA A 51 5.92 -3.09 8.12
C ALA A 51 4.47 -2.62 7.91
N ARG A 52 4.04 -2.55 6.64
CA ARG A 52 2.73 -2.03 6.26
C ARG A 52 2.06 -2.96 5.24
N LEU A 53 0.74 -3.06 5.36
CA LEU A 53 -0.12 -3.73 4.41
C LEU A 53 -1.07 -2.70 3.80
N LEU A 54 -1.12 -2.62 2.48
CA LEU A 54 -2.08 -1.81 1.74
C LEU A 54 -3.19 -2.72 1.24
N ALA A 55 -4.44 -2.39 1.55
CA ALA A 55 -5.62 -2.96 0.91
C ALA A 55 -6.36 -1.86 0.15
N THR A 56 -6.81 -2.15 -1.07
CA THR A 56 -7.53 -1.18 -1.91
C THR A 56 -8.89 -1.72 -2.30
N VAL A 57 -9.89 -0.84 -2.32
CA VAL A 57 -11.21 -1.07 -2.89
C VAL A 57 -11.30 -0.23 -4.16
N ALA A 58 -11.52 -0.90 -5.29
CA ALA A 58 -11.59 -0.26 -6.60
C ALA A 58 -12.60 0.89 -6.62
N SER A 59 -12.20 2.02 -7.19
CA SER A 59 -13.00 3.25 -7.29
C SER A 59 -13.45 3.88 -5.97
N ALA A 60 -12.99 3.39 -4.81
CA ALA A 60 -13.48 3.84 -3.51
C ALA A 60 -12.37 4.27 -2.56
N SER A 61 -11.46 3.37 -2.16
CA SER A 61 -10.57 3.66 -1.03
C SER A 61 -9.28 2.85 -1.02
N ALA A 62 -8.32 3.34 -0.24
CA ALA A 62 -7.07 2.67 0.09
C ALA A 62 -6.85 2.68 1.60
N THR A 63 -6.72 1.50 2.22
CA THR A 63 -6.50 1.34 3.65
C THR A 63 -5.09 0.80 3.91
N VAL A 64 -4.36 1.46 4.79
CA VAL A 64 -3.03 1.05 5.24
C VAL A 64 -3.13 0.50 6.65
N TYR A 65 -2.59 -0.71 6.86
CA TYR A 65 -2.53 -1.40 8.13
C TYR A 65 -1.08 -1.51 8.62
N ASP A 66 -0.91 -1.52 9.93
CA ASP A 66 0.35 -1.89 10.57
C ASP A 66 0.42 -3.42 10.65
N CYS A 67 1.44 -4.05 10.06
CA CYS A 67 1.50 -5.51 10.00
C CYS A 67 1.74 -6.19 11.35
N ARG A 68 2.31 -5.47 12.32
CA ARG A 68 2.61 -6.02 13.66
C ARG A 68 1.34 -6.13 14.50
N THR A 69 0.49 -5.11 14.43
CA THR A 69 -0.74 -5.01 15.23
C THR A 69 -1.99 -5.35 14.45
N LEU A 70 -1.92 -5.37 13.12
CA LEU A 70 -3.04 -5.44 12.18
C LEU A 70 -4.06 -4.30 12.36
N ALA A 71 -3.68 -3.25 13.07
CA ALA A 71 -4.51 -2.06 13.25
C ALA A 71 -4.49 -1.20 11.97
N VAL A 72 -5.61 -0.53 11.71
CA VAL A 72 -5.69 0.47 10.65
C VAL A 72 -4.82 1.67 11.05
N VAL A 73 -3.81 1.96 10.23
CA VAL A 73 -2.99 3.19 10.35
C VAL A 73 -3.74 4.35 9.71
N ARG A 74 -4.30 4.11 8.51
CA ARG A 74 -5.06 5.10 7.76
C ARG A 74 -6.04 4.49 6.77
N VAL A 75 -7.12 5.24 6.53
CA VAL A 75 -8.03 5.06 5.40
C VAL A 75 -7.96 6.32 4.54
N PHE A 76 -7.77 6.14 3.24
CA PHE A 76 -7.83 7.20 2.24
C PHE A 76 -9.09 7.00 1.40
N GLU A 77 -10.07 7.89 1.55
CA GLU A 77 -11.27 7.94 0.71
C GLU A 77 -10.91 8.59 -0.62
N LEU A 78 -10.91 7.81 -1.69
CA LEU A 78 -10.38 8.18 -3.00
C LEU A 78 -11.37 7.76 -4.09
N PRO A 79 -12.45 8.54 -4.29
CA PRO A 79 -13.41 8.28 -5.37
C PRO A 79 -12.69 8.15 -6.71
N GLY A 80 -13.00 7.09 -7.46
CA GLY A 80 -12.36 6.83 -8.74
C GLY A 80 -10.92 6.30 -8.64
N LEU A 81 -10.49 5.75 -7.50
CA LEU A 81 -9.21 5.05 -7.36
C LEU A 81 -9.05 3.94 -8.40
N LEU A 82 -7.99 4.05 -9.20
CA LEU A 82 -7.59 3.07 -10.21
C LEU A 82 -6.37 2.26 -9.76
N GLY A 83 -5.53 2.81 -8.88
CA GLY A 83 -4.38 2.11 -8.34
C GLY A 83 -3.77 2.82 -7.14
N ALA A 84 -3.16 2.03 -6.26
CA ALA A 84 -2.35 2.54 -5.15
C ALA A 84 -1.13 1.65 -4.89
N THR A 85 -0.04 2.25 -4.38
CA THR A 85 1.20 1.54 -4.06
C THR A 85 1.91 2.20 -2.89
N LEU A 86 2.43 1.40 -1.97
CA LEU A 86 3.27 1.87 -0.87
C LEU A 86 4.72 2.05 -1.34
N SER A 87 5.43 2.96 -0.67
CA SER A 87 6.89 3.00 -0.73
C SER A 87 7.52 1.75 -0.08
N PRO A 88 8.79 1.42 -0.39
CA PRO A 88 9.48 0.28 0.21
C PRO A 88 9.42 0.26 1.74
N THR A 89 9.47 1.42 2.38
CA THR A 89 9.39 1.57 3.85
C THR A 89 7.96 1.66 4.37
N GLY A 90 6.97 1.87 3.50
CA GLY A 90 5.57 2.07 3.87
C GLY A 90 5.23 3.46 4.40
N THR A 91 6.18 4.40 4.39
CA THR A 91 5.99 5.79 4.87
C THR A 91 5.13 6.63 3.92
N TYR A 92 5.20 6.33 2.62
CA TYR A 92 4.47 7.06 1.59
C TYR A 92 3.53 6.14 0.83
N LEU A 93 2.41 6.71 0.40
CA LEU A 93 1.43 6.06 -0.48
C LEU A 93 1.34 6.88 -1.76
N GLN A 94 1.44 6.23 -2.92
CA GLN A 94 1.09 6.85 -4.19
C GLN A 94 -0.27 6.32 -4.64
N THR A 95 -1.18 7.21 -5.02
CA THR A 95 -2.50 6.87 -5.53
C THR A 95 -2.67 7.41 -6.94
N PHE A 96 -3.50 6.73 -7.72
CA PHE A 96 -3.89 7.15 -9.05
C PHE A 96 -5.40 7.01 -9.20
N GLN A 97 -6.05 8.11 -9.56
CA GLN A 97 -7.48 8.20 -9.73
C GLN A 97 -7.83 8.46 -11.19
N LYS A 98 -9.07 8.18 -11.55
CA LYS A 98 -9.63 8.57 -12.84
C LYS A 98 -9.71 10.10 -12.90
N SER A 99 -9.12 10.71 -13.92
CA SER A 99 -9.26 12.15 -14.18
C SER A 99 -10.37 12.39 -15.19
N SER A 100 -11.16 13.44 -14.99
CA SER A 100 -12.13 13.91 -15.99
C SER A 100 -11.52 14.97 -16.91
N SER A 101 -10.47 15.66 -16.44
CA SER A 101 -9.77 16.72 -17.18
C SER A 101 -8.25 16.69 -16.94
N PRO A 102 -7.42 17.23 -17.86
CA PRO A 102 -5.98 17.41 -17.63
C PRO A 102 -5.60 18.41 -16.53
N GLN A 103 -6.55 19.28 -16.13
CA GLN A 103 -6.37 20.27 -15.08
C GLN A 103 -6.48 19.64 -13.69
N GLU A 104 -7.29 18.59 -13.55
CA GLU A 104 -7.40 17.78 -12.33
C GLU A 104 -6.15 16.93 -12.12
N LYS A 105 -5.52 17.08 -10.94
CA LYS A 105 -4.42 16.19 -10.56
C LYS A 105 -4.99 14.84 -10.17
N ASN A 106 -4.46 13.78 -10.76
CA ASN A 106 -4.97 12.43 -10.60
C ASN A 106 -3.95 11.45 -10.03
N VAL A 107 -2.70 11.88 -9.85
CA VAL A 107 -1.69 11.17 -9.06
C VAL A 107 -1.40 12.00 -7.82
N THR A 108 -1.48 11.38 -6.64
CA THR A 108 -1.10 12.01 -5.38
C THR A 108 -0.13 11.12 -4.61
N VAL A 109 0.91 11.73 -4.05
CA VAL A 109 1.80 11.11 -3.06
C VAL A 109 1.42 11.63 -1.69
N TRP A 110 1.12 10.71 -0.78
CA TRP A 110 0.67 10.98 0.58
C TRP A 110 1.75 10.55 1.57
N HIS A 111 1.92 11.32 2.63
CA HIS A 111 2.53 10.79 3.85
C HIS A 111 1.49 9.95 4.58
N VAL A 112 1.79 8.66 4.85
CA VAL A 112 0.81 7.71 5.41
C VAL A 112 0.34 8.16 6.79
N ASP A 113 1.26 8.44 7.72
CA ASP A 113 0.85 8.69 9.11
C ASP A 113 0.18 10.06 9.33
N THR A 114 0.33 11.01 8.41
CA THR A 114 -0.27 12.36 8.53
C THR A 114 -1.39 12.57 7.53
N ALA A 115 -1.59 11.67 6.56
CA ALA A 115 -2.49 11.83 5.42
C ALA A 115 -2.30 13.14 4.66
N THR A 116 -1.11 13.74 4.75
CA THR A 116 -0.79 14.98 4.03
C THR A 116 -0.44 14.63 2.59
N ALA A 117 -1.07 15.30 1.63
CA ALA A 117 -0.66 15.26 0.24
C ALA A 117 0.64 16.06 0.08
N LEU A 118 1.73 15.37 -0.26
CA LEU A 118 3.04 15.97 -0.43
C LEU A 118 3.28 16.44 -1.87
N TYR A 119 2.71 15.71 -2.83
CA TYR A 119 2.89 15.99 -4.25
C TYR A 119 1.68 15.54 -5.05
N GLN A 120 1.33 16.35 -6.06
CA GLN A 120 0.20 16.06 -6.95
C GLN A 120 0.55 16.42 -8.39
N HIS A 121 0.25 15.51 -9.31
CA HIS A 121 0.40 15.77 -10.75
C HIS A 121 -0.69 15.10 -11.56
N TYR A 122 -0.79 15.50 -12.83
CA TYR A 122 -1.69 14.90 -13.80
C TYR A 122 -0.93 13.88 -14.65
N GLN A 123 -1.54 12.72 -14.87
CA GLN A 123 -1.02 11.66 -15.72
C GLN A 123 -2.12 11.20 -16.69
N LYS A 124 -1.83 11.24 -18.00
CA LYS A 124 -2.83 11.05 -19.07
C LYS A 124 -3.26 9.60 -19.26
N SER A 125 -2.34 8.65 -19.10
CA SER A 125 -2.63 7.21 -19.20
C SER A 125 -1.70 6.43 -18.29
N MET A 126 -2.26 5.51 -17.50
CA MET A 126 -1.52 4.52 -16.74
C MET A 126 -2.16 3.17 -17.06
N SER A 127 -1.48 2.33 -17.81
CA SER A 127 -1.89 0.93 -17.94
C SER A 127 -1.43 0.14 -16.72
N LYS A 128 -2.10 -0.97 -16.40
CA LYS A 128 -1.67 -1.89 -15.33
C LYS A 128 -0.22 -2.37 -15.55
N ALA A 129 0.20 -2.54 -16.80
CA ALA A 129 1.57 -2.91 -17.17
C ALA A 129 2.59 -1.80 -16.87
N THR A 130 2.26 -0.54 -17.19
CA THR A 130 3.13 0.61 -16.89
C THR A 130 3.16 0.90 -15.38
N TRP A 131 2.05 0.66 -14.67
CA TRP A 131 1.94 0.83 -13.22
C TRP A 131 2.95 -0.01 -12.44
N PHE A 132 3.18 -1.27 -12.83
CA PHE A 132 4.14 -2.15 -12.15
C PHE A 132 5.60 -1.78 -12.45
N VAL A 133 5.92 -1.35 -13.67
CA VAL A 133 7.26 -0.91 -14.05
C VAL A 133 7.68 0.34 -13.26
N LEU A 134 6.72 1.22 -12.98
CA LEU A 134 6.93 2.42 -12.17
C LEU A 134 7.06 2.12 -10.66
N ARG A 135 6.69 0.92 -10.16
CA ARG A 135 6.82 0.61 -8.71
C ARG A 135 8.27 0.55 -8.23
N ALA A 136 9.16 -0.02 -9.05
CA ALA A 136 10.57 -0.14 -8.71
C ALA A 136 11.36 1.12 -9.07
N LEU A 137 11.07 1.70 -10.24
CA LEU A 137 11.84 2.83 -10.75
C LEU A 137 11.30 4.19 -10.29
N LEU A 138 9.98 4.37 -10.12
CA LEU A 138 9.38 5.69 -9.88
C LEU A 138 9.23 6.04 -8.39
N ILE A 139 9.08 5.07 -7.48
CA ILE A 139 9.21 5.42 -6.05
C ILE A 139 10.67 5.72 -5.73
N LEU A 140 11.61 4.99 -6.32
CA LEU A 140 13.02 5.38 -6.25
C LEU A 140 13.24 6.71 -6.94
N ILE A 141 12.79 6.97 -8.18
CA ILE A 141 13.00 8.26 -8.88
C ILE A 141 12.24 9.42 -8.21
N ILE A 142 11.02 9.25 -7.69
CA ILE A 142 10.33 10.31 -6.95
C ILE A 142 10.99 10.54 -5.59
N LEU A 143 11.61 9.53 -4.94
CA LEU A 143 12.44 9.74 -3.74
C LEU A 143 13.92 10.07 -4.00
N CYS A 144 14.47 9.81 -5.20
CA CYS A 144 15.89 9.87 -5.54
C CYS A 144 16.17 11.05 -6.48
N CYS A 145 15.30 11.36 -7.45
CA CYS A 145 15.37 12.61 -8.22
C CYS A 145 14.98 13.82 -7.37
N PHE A 146 14.01 13.72 -6.46
CA PHE A 146 13.65 14.86 -5.60
C PHE A 146 14.54 15.03 -4.34
N ASN A 147 15.54 14.18 -4.13
CA ASN A 147 16.57 14.38 -3.09
C ASN A 147 17.95 14.78 -3.64
N LEU A 148 18.07 15.03 -4.97
CA LEU A 148 19.32 15.53 -5.55
C LEU A 148 19.18 16.74 -6.50
N ASP A 149 17.97 17.21 -6.83
CA ASP A 149 17.81 18.46 -7.61
C ASP A 149 17.81 19.76 -6.76
N VAL A 150 18.13 19.66 -5.46
CA VAL A 150 18.50 20.83 -4.63
C VAL A 150 20.02 20.96 -4.47
N LEU A 151 20.83 19.99 -4.94
CA LEU A 151 22.28 20.00 -4.74
C LEU A 151 23.15 19.93 -6.01
N ILE A 152 22.61 20.18 -7.21
CA ILE A 152 23.44 20.48 -8.39
C ILE A 152 22.81 21.60 -9.24
N ARG A 153 22.99 22.84 -8.78
CA ARG A 153 23.43 23.98 -9.60
C ARG A 153 24.37 24.82 -8.73
N PRO A 154 25.42 25.45 -9.29
CA PRO A 154 25.45 26.18 -10.56
C PRO A 154 25.41 25.31 -11.82
#